data_AF-A0A561BMY5-F1
#
_entry.id   AF-A0A561BMY5-F1
#
_cell.length_a   1.000
_cell.length_b   1.000
_cell.length_c   1.000
_cell.angle_alpha   90.00
_cell.angle_beta   90.00
_cell.angle_gamma   90.00
#
_symmetry.space_group_name_H-M   'P 1'
#
loop_
_entity.id
_entity.type
_entity.pdbx_description
1 polymer ?
#
loop_
_entity_poly.entity_id
_entity_poly.type
_entity_poly.pdbx_seq_one_letter_code
_entity_poly.pdbx_strand_id
1 'polypeptide(L)'
;MRSPVVGGLTTALLALSLTSCSGDRPICYAVDTLKSSVQAIQQIDFGSPSARTELKDGLNAVEDDLAQVKTDAEAEYPFQIEAVERTYGTLQTALSTAIAGPTAATLAAVVAGYRDFIAAVDTMLTTVKADC
;
A
#
# COMPACT_ATOMS: atom_id res chain seq x y z
N MET A 1 58.44 2.94 -49.40
CA MET A 1 58.68 2.91 -47.93
C MET A 1 57.42 2.36 -47.26
N ARG A 2 57.60 1.70 -46.10
CA ARG A 2 56.74 0.69 -45.47
C ARG A 2 55.37 1.20 -44.98
N SER A 3 54.50 0.20 -44.78
CA SER A 3 53.07 0.14 -44.42
C SER A 3 52.69 0.71 -43.02
N PRO A 4 51.50 0.39 -42.42
CA PRO A 4 50.43 1.34 -42.08
C PRO A 4 50.17 1.45 -40.56
N VAL A 5 49.22 2.29 -40.13
CA VAL A 5 48.61 2.15 -38.79
C VAL A 5 47.10 2.12 -38.91
N VAL A 6 46.58 1.00 -38.42
CA VAL A 6 45.18 0.60 -38.24
C VAL A 6 44.66 1.21 -36.94
N GLY A 7 43.36 1.54 -36.91
CA GLY A 7 42.53 1.26 -35.73
C GLY A 7 41.96 2.47 -34.98
N GLY A 8 40.64 2.40 -34.75
CA GLY A 8 39.99 3.14 -33.66
C GLY A 8 38.75 3.92 -34.06
N LEU A 9 37.72 3.24 -34.58
CA LEU A 9 36.37 3.79 -34.74
C LEU A 9 35.50 3.14 -33.66
N THR A 10 35.41 3.76 -32.48
CA THR A 10 34.50 3.33 -31.40
C THR A 10 33.97 4.53 -30.64
N THR A 11 32.78 4.93 -31.07
CA THR A 11 31.83 5.82 -30.41
C THR A 11 31.54 5.28 -29.00
N ALA A 12 32.02 5.95 -27.96
CA ALA A 12 31.65 5.64 -26.58
C ALA A 12 30.24 6.21 -26.31
N LEU A 13 29.21 5.41 -26.59
CA LEU A 13 27.84 5.71 -26.15
C LEU A 13 27.79 5.71 -24.62
N LEU A 14 27.29 6.81 -24.07
CA LEU A 14 26.75 6.88 -22.71
C LEU A 14 25.55 5.93 -22.60
N ALA A 15 25.79 4.69 -22.18
CA ALA A 15 24.76 3.82 -21.65
C ALA A 15 24.94 3.79 -20.13
N LEU A 16 24.43 4.80 -19.44
CA LEU A 16 23.93 4.63 -18.09
C LEU A 16 22.73 3.70 -18.21
N SER A 17 23.00 2.41 -18.34
CA SER A 17 22.06 1.36 -18.01
C SER A 17 21.77 1.52 -16.52
N LEU A 18 20.82 2.41 -16.21
CA LEU A 18 19.86 2.19 -15.15
C LEU A 18 19.31 0.81 -15.44
N THR A 19 19.96 -0.20 -14.86
CA THR A 19 19.43 -1.55 -14.76
C THR A 19 18.02 -1.35 -14.23
N SER A 20 17.03 -1.51 -15.10
CA SER A 20 15.65 -1.65 -14.70
C SER A 20 15.67 -2.84 -13.77
N CYS A 21 15.55 -2.59 -12.47
CA CYS A 21 15.40 -3.65 -11.49
C CYS A 21 14.02 -4.28 -11.72
N SER A 22 13.94 -5.18 -12.71
CA SER A 22 12.80 -6.11 -12.91
C SER A 22 12.90 -7.29 -11.93
N GLY A 23 13.46 -7.05 -10.73
CA GLY A 23 13.37 -7.96 -9.61
C GLY A 23 12.22 -7.47 -8.75
N ASP A 24 11.24 -8.35 -8.50
CA ASP A 24 10.09 -8.06 -7.64
C ASP A 24 10.53 -7.26 -6.42
N ARG A 25 10.19 -5.97 -6.38
CA ARG A 25 10.51 -5.16 -5.21
C ARG A 25 9.62 -5.66 -4.07
N PRO A 26 10.16 -5.86 -2.85
CA PRO A 26 9.38 -6.31 -1.70
C PRO A 26 8.10 -5.48 -1.51
N ILE A 27 8.18 -4.17 -1.78
CA ILE A 27 7.04 -3.27 -1.74
C ILE A 27 5.89 -3.67 -2.68
N CYS A 28 6.17 -4.16 -3.89
CA CYS A 28 5.12 -4.56 -4.84
C CYS A 28 4.28 -5.73 -4.29
N TYR A 29 4.93 -6.67 -3.59
CA TYR A 29 4.24 -7.75 -2.88
C TYR A 29 3.49 -7.23 -1.65
N ALA A 30 4.13 -6.39 -0.83
CA ALA A 30 3.51 -5.84 0.38
C ALA A 30 2.22 -5.07 0.08
N VAL A 31 2.21 -4.26 -0.99
CA VAL A 31 1.01 -3.51 -1.39
C VAL A 31 -0.11 -4.41 -1.94
N ASP A 32 0.21 -5.53 -2.58
CA ASP A 32 -0.78 -6.52 -3.02
C ASP A 32 -1.39 -7.29 -1.85
N THR A 33 -0.59 -7.62 -0.83
CA THR A 33 -1.09 -8.22 0.41
C THR A 33 -2.01 -7.27 1.15
N LEU A 34 -1.59 -6.00 1.34
CA LEU A 34 -2.43 -4.96 1.94
C LEU A 34 -3.77 -4.81 1.21
N LYS A 35 -3.75 -4.78 -0.13
CA LYS A 35 -4.99 -4.72 -0.94
C LYS A 35 -5.91 -5.91 -0.64
N SER A 36 -5.33 -7.10 -0.54
CA SER A 36 -6.08 -8.33 -0.27
C SER A 36 -6.72 -8.30 1.12
N SER A 37 -6.00 -7.80 2.13
CA SER A 37 -6.54 -7.62 3.49
C SER A 37 -7.68 -6.59 3.55
N VAL A 38 -7.56 -5.47 2.82
CA VAL A 38 -8.65 -4.50 2.69
C VAL A 38 -9.88 -5.12 2.00
N GLN A 39 -9.67 -5.92 0.94
CA GLN A 39 -10.74 -6.62 0.25
C GLN A 39 -11.42 -7.69 1.12
N ALA A 40 -10.66 -8.38 1.99
CA ALA A 40 -11.25 -9.33 2.94
C ALA A 40 -12.26 -8.65 3.86
N ILE A 41 -11.97 -7.42 4.33
CA ILE A 41 -12.91 -6.64 5.15
C ILE A 41 -14.18 -6.28 4.34
N GLN A 42 -14.06 -5.96 3.05
CA GLN A 42 -15.21 -5.65 2.18
C GLN A 42 -16.16 -6.83 1.99
N GLN A 43 -15.65 -8.06 2.15
CA GLN A 43 -16.40 -9.29 1.93
C GLN A 43 -17.07 -9.82 3.21
N ILE A 44 -16.90 -9.16 4.36
CA ILE A 44 -17.53 -9.57 5.61
C ILE A 44 -19.05 -9.46 5.51
N ASP A 45 -19.74 -10.55 5.85
CA ASP A 45 -21.19 -10.55 6.03
C ASP A 45 -21.55 -10.02 7.42
N PHE A 46 -21.92 -8.74 7.51
CA PHE A 46 -22.33 -8.10 8.76
C PHE A 46 -23.65 -8.64 9.34
N GLY A 47 -24.39 -9.49 8.62
CA GLY A 47 -25.53 -10.23 9.15
C GLY A 47 -25.12 -11.47 9.96
N SER A 48 -23.88 -11.93 9.84
CA SER A 48 -23.38 -13.12 10.51
C SER A 48 -23.03 -12.87 11.98
N PRO A 49 -23.25 -13.85 12.88
CA PRO A 49 -22.72 -13.82 14.24
C PRO A 49 -21.18 -13.70 14.31
N SER A 50 -20.47 -14.13 13.27
CA SER A 50 -18.99 -14.08 13.19
C SER A 50 -18.43 -12.73 12.75
N ALA A 51 -19.26 -11.82 12.24
CA ALA A 51 -18.82 -10.57 11.60
C ALA A 51 -17.88 -9.72 12.47
N ARG A 52 -18.11 -9.71 13.79
CA ARG A 52 -17.28 -8.94 14.72
C ARG A 52 -15.85 -9.50 14.83
N THR A 53 -15.73 -10.81 14.87
CA THR A 53 -14.42 -11.49 14.94
C THR A 53 -13.71 -11.32 13.60
N GLU A 54 -14.40 -11.55 12.49
CA GLU A 54 -13.85 -11.36 11.14
C GLU A 54 -13.37 -9.92 10.91
N LEU A 55 -14.14 -8.92 11.37
CA LEU A 55 -13.73 -7.53 11.27
C LEU A 55 -12.48 -7.25 12.09
N LYS A 56 -12.40 -7.78 13.32
CA LYS A 56 -11.22 -7.63 14.17
C LYS A 56 -9.99 -8.26 13.51
N ASP A 57 -10.12 -9.48 13.03
CA ASP A 57 -9.02 -10.21 12.41
C ASP A 57 -8.57 -9.53 11.11
N GLY A 58 -9.52 -9.07 10.29
CA GLY A 58 -9.22 -8.30 9.07
C GLY A 58 -8.51 -6.98 9.36
N LEU A 59 -8.91 -6.26 10.41
CA LEU A 59 -8.24 -5.01 10.81
C LEU A 59 -6.82 -5.24 11.32
N ASN A 60 -6.59 -6.33 12.06
CA ASN A 60 -5.25 -6.72 12.49
C ASN A 60 -4.37 -7.07 11.28
N ALA A 61 -4.90 -7.83 10.31
CA ALA A 61 -4.17 -8.14 9.08
C ALA A 61 -3.81 -6.89 8.28
N VAL A 62 -4.73 -5.92 8.20
CA VAL A 62 -4.45 -4.61 7.60
C VAL A 62 -3.35 -3.84 8.35
N GLU A 63 -3.33 -3.89 9.68
CA GLU A 63 -2.30 -3.24 10.50
C GLU A 63 -0.91 -3.88 10.25
N ASP A 64 -0.85 -5.21 10.25
CA ASP A 64 0.38 -5.97 9.97
C ASP A 64 0.91 -5.68 8.56
N ASP A 65 0.04 -5.69 7.55
CA ASP A 65 0.41 -5.39 6.17
C ASP A 65 0.85 -3.93 6.01
N LEU A 66 0.19 -2.99 6.69
CA LEU A 66 0.58 -1.58 6.66
C LEU A 66 1.95 -1.37 7.29
N ALA A 67 2.27 -2.08 8.38
CA ALA A 67 3.60 -2.04 8.99
C ALA A 67 4.69 -2.59 8.05
N GLN A 68 4.38 -3.64 7.29
CA GLN A 68 5.28 -4.16 6.26
C GLN A 68 5.48 -3.17 5.12
N VAL A 69 4.38 -2.62 4.58
CA VAL A 69 4.42 -1.60 3.52
C VAL A 69 5.21 -0.39 3.98
N LYS A 70 5.02 0.10 5.21
CA LYS A 70 5.83 1.17 5.78
C LYS A 70 7.32 0.83 5.79
N THR A 71 7.67 -0.34 6.30
CA THR A 71 9.07 -0.79 6.36
C THR A 71 9.71 -0.79 4.97
N ASP A 72 8.96 -1.19 3.94
CA ASP A 72 9.48 -1.35 2.58
C ASP A 72 9.41 -0.06 1.74
N ALA A 73 8.56 0.91 2.08
CA ALA A 73 8.29 2.10 1.25
C ALA A 73 8.45 3.46 1.92
N GLU A 74 8.64 3.56 3.25
CA GLU A 74 8.65 4.87 3.94
C GLU A 74 9.71 5.83 3.39
N ALA A 75 10.86 5.33 2.93
CA ALA A 75 11.90 6.16 2.33
C ALA A 75 11.52 6.75 0.96
N GLU A 76 10.72 6.04 0.18
CA GLU A 76 10.37 6.39 -1.21
C GLU A 76 9.00 7.08 -1.32
N TYR A 77 8.03 6.68 -0.48
CA TYR A 77 6.63 7.14 -0.52
C TYR A 77 6.13 7.65 0.84
N PRO A 78 6.87 8.50 1.57
CA PRO A 78 6.54 8.87 2.96
C PRO A 78 5.15 9.52 3.07
N PHE A 79 4.76 10.35 2.09
CA PHE A 79 3.47 11.04 2.11
C PHE A 79 2.28 10.08 1.92
N GLN A 80 2.46 9.05 1.10
CA GLN A 80 1.45 8.03 0.86
C GLN A 80 1.29 7.15 2.10
N ILE A 81 2.40 6.73 2.73
CA ILE A 81 2.37 5.98 3.99
C ILE A 81 1.66 6.79 5.09
N GLU A 82 2.04 8.06 5.29
CA GLU A 82 1.44 8.91 6.31
C GLU A 82 -0.07 9.10 6.10
N ALA A 83 -0.51 9.25 4.84
CA ALA A 83 -1.92 9.37 4.51
C ALA A 83 -2.72 8.10 4.87
N VAL A 84 -2.16 6.92 4.59
CA VAL A 84 -2.78 5.64 4.94
C VAL A 84 -2.82 5.45 6.45
N GLU A 85 -1.71 5.70 7.17
CA GLU A 85 -1.67 5.60 8.63
C GLU A 85 -2.69 6.53 9.31
N ARG A 86 -2.79 7.78 8.84
CA ARG A 86 -3.72 8.77 9.39
C ARG A 86 -5.18 8.35 9.21
N THR A 87 -5.53 7.87 8.02
CA THR A 87 -6.90 7.43 7.72
C THR A 87 -7.24 6.12 8.43
N TYR A 88 -6.28 5.20 8.57
CA TYR A 88 -6.42 3.99 9.36
C TYR A 88 -6.65 4.28 10.85
N GLY A 89 -5.87 5.19 11.45
CA GLY A 89 -6.08 5.62 12.84
C GLY A 89 -7.43 6.31 13.06
N THR A 90 -7.91 7.07 12.06
CA THR A 90 -9.26 7.65 12.08
C THR A 90 -10.35 6.58 12.07
N LEU A 91 -10.20 5.56 11.22
CA LEU A 91 -11.09 4.40 11.17
C LEU A 91 -11.10 3.64 12.51
N GLN A 92 -9.93 3.33 13.08
CA GLN A 92 -9.82 2.66 14.38
C GLN A 92 -10.52 3.46 15.50
N THR A 93 -10.36 4.79 15.50
CA THR A 93 -11.03 5.68 16.48
C THR A 93 -12.55 5.65 16.32
N ALA A 94 -13.04 5.71 15.07
CA ALA A 94 -14.47 5.63 14.78
C ALA A 94 -15.04 4.27 15.20
N LEU A 95 -14.33 3.17 14.95
CA LEU A 95 -14.71 1.82 15.36
C LEU A 95 -14.78 1.69 16.89
N SER A 96 -13.76 2.15 17.60
CA SER A 96 -13.73 2.16 19.07
C SER A 96 -14.94 2.94 19.64
N THR A 97 -15.24 4.09 19.06
CA THR A 97 -16.39 4.91 19.45
C THR A 97 -17.71 4.19 19.18
N ALA A 98 -17.87 3.56 18.02
CA ALA A 98 -19.07 2.80 17.67
C ALA A 98 -19.26 1.55 18.55
N ILE A 99 -18.19 0.87 18.94
CA ILE A 99 -18.22 -0.26 19.87
C ILE A 99 -18.67 0.18 21.26
N ALA A 100 -18.14 1.31 21.75
CA ALA A 100 -18.48 1.85 23.07
C ALA A 100 -19.92 2.41 23.13
N GLY A 101 -20.40 2.96 22.02
CA GLY A 101 -21.72 3.59 21.92
C GLY A 101 -22.30 3.49 20.50
N PRO A 102 -22.97 2.38 20.15
CA PRO A 102 -23.51 2.18 18.82
C PRO A 102 -24.71 3.11 18.59
N THR A 103 -24.58 4.02 17.62
CA THR A 103 -25.61 4.97 17.18
C THR A 103 -25.51 5.14 15.67
N ALA A 104 -26.54 5.70 15.03
CA ALA A 104 -26.48 6.02 13.61
C ALA A 104 -25.29 6.96 13.27
N ALA A 105 -24.97 7.91 14.15
CA ALA A 105 -23.87 8.84 13.96
C ALA A 105 -22.50 8.15 14.06
N THR A 106 -22.30 7.27 15.05
CA THR A 106 -21.02 6.56 15.22
C THR A 106 -20.79 5.54 14.11
N LEU A 107 -21.84 4.89 13.62
CA LEU A 107 -21.77 4.03 12.43
C LEU A 107 -21.46 4.83 11.16
N ALA A 108 -22.08 6.00 10.97
CA ALA A 108 -21.77 6.88 9.83
C ALA A 108 -20.29 7.33 9.84
N ALA A 109 -19.73 7.60 11.02
CA ALA A 109 -18.31 7.93 11.17
C ALA A 109 -17.40 6.75 10.77
N VAL A 110 -17.76 5.51 11.13
CA VAL A 110 -17.03 4.30 10.69
C VAL A 110 -17.05 4.19 9.17
N VAL A 111 -18.22 4.36 8.55
CA VAL A 111 -18.36 4.28 7.08
C VAL A 111 -17.53 5.36 6.38
N ALA A 112 -17.53 6.60 6.91
CA ALA A 112 -16.72 7.68 6.38
C ALA A 112 -15.22 7.39 6.50
N GLY A 113 -14.76 7.03 7.71
CA GLY A 113 -13.35 6.68 7.95
C GLY A 113 -12.88 5.51 7.10
N TYR A 114 -13.75 4.52 6.86
CA TYR A 114 -13.44 3.39 6.00
C TYR A 114 -13.28 3.79 4.53
N ARG A 115 -14.14 4.67 4.02
CA ARG A 115 -14.03 5.19 2.66
C ARG A 115 -12.75 6.01 2.46
N ASP A 116 -12.44 6.86 3.43
CA ASP A 116 -11.21 7.67 3.40
C ASP A 116 -9.96 6.78 3.44
N PHE A 117 -9.99 5.73 4.26
CA PHE A 117 -8.92 4.73 4.32
C PHE A 117 -8.73 3.98 2.99
N ILE A 118 -9.80 3.47 2.38
CA ILE A 118 -9.71 2.81 1.06
C ILE A 118 -9.16 3.77 0.01
N ALA A 119 -9.62 5.02 -0.02
CA ALA A 119 -9.15 6.00 -0.99
C ALA A 119 -7.64 6.30 -0.83
N ALA A 120 -7.16 6.38 0.41
CA ALA A 120 -5.73 6.54 0.70
C ALA A 120 -4.92 5.32 0.23
N VAL A 121 -5.40 4.10 0.53
CA VAL A 121 -4.78 2.85 0.06
C VAL A 121 -4.75 2.82 -1.47
N ASP A 122 -5.87 3.04 -2.17
CA ASP A 122 -5.92 3.03 -3.63
C ASP A 122 -4.97 4.05 -4.28
N THR A 123 -4.84 5.24 -3.67
CA THR A 123 -3.89 6.27 -4.12
C THR A 123 -2.45 5.79 -3.97
N MET A 124 -2.11 5.21 -2.83
CA MET A 124 -0.79 4.61 -2.59
C MET A 124 -0.52 3.45 -3.55
N LEU A 125 -1.46 2.51 -3.69
CA LEU A 125 -1.36 1.36 -4.60
C LEU A 125 -1.10 1.83 -6.03
N THR A 126 -1.84 2.82 -6.52
CA THR A 126 -1.68 3.36 -7.87
C THR A 126 -0.30 3.97 -8.07
N THR A 127 0.21 4.68 -7.05
CA THR A 127 1.54 5.28 -7.09
C THR A 127 2.63 4.21 -7.11
N VAL A 128 2.63 3.32 -6.13
CA VAL A 128 3.65 2.25 -5.99
C VAL A 128 3.64 1.32 -7.20
N LYS A 129 2.45 0.94 -7.70
CA LYS A 129 2.32 0.06 -8.87
C LYS A 129 2.74 0.71 -10.18
N ALA A 130 2.81 2.03 -10.27
CA ALA A 130 3.37 2.68 -11.45
C ALA A 130 4.88 2.46 -11.56
N ASP A 131 5.53 2.19 -10.43
CA ASP A 131 6.95 1.92 -10.37
C ASP A 131 7.25 0.40 -10.34
N CYS A 132 6.25 -0.44 -10.07
CA CYS A 132 6.29 -1.88 -10.33
C CYS A 132 6.09 -2.11 -11.85
#